data_AF-A0A7C8ZMF9-F1
#
_entry.id   AF-A0A7C8ZMF9-F1
#
_cell.length_a   1.000
_cell.length_b   1.000
_cell.length_c   1.000
_cell.angle_alpha   90.00
_cell.angle_beta   90.00
_cell.angle_gamma   90.00
#
_symmetry.space_group_name_H-M   'P 1'
#
loop_
_entity.id
_entity.type
_entity.pdbx_description
1 polymer ?
#
loop_
_entity_poly.entity_id
_entity_poly.type
_entity_poly.pdbx_seq_one_letter_code
_entity_poly.pdbx_strand_id
1 'polypeptide(L)'
;MNADDNSKAVKNSADLAVLNEYLQELLDGIQEDFYAVADWAYKIDPLRCISMHGITERYLSGQKADAAGYVRLMLGDLESRISMYFSRYVDEACHQIERNEKNLRQMGVLPYIPRFAALATRMEQYIQGQSRDLVDQAYTKFVSIMFVTLEKVAQIDPKSSDVFLLENYAAFQNSLYDLANVV
;
A
#
# COMPACT_ATOMS: atom_id res chain seq x y z
N MET A 1 11.15 -46.21 -10.48
CA MET A 1 11.23 -45.46 -9.20
C MET A 1 11.53 -46.46 -8.10
N ASN A 2 12.69 -46.32 -7.45
CA ASN A 2 13.22 -47.29 -6.49
C ASN A 2 12.62 -47.04 -5.09
N ALA A 3 12.37 -48.11 -4.33
CA ALA A 3 11.85 -48.01 -2.95
C ALA A 3 12.76 -47.19 -2.01
N ASP A 4 14.05 -47.08 -2.33
CA ASP A 4 15.06 -46.33 -1.57
C ASP A 4 15.00 -44.81 -1.80
N ASP A 5 14.45 -44.35 -2.92
CA ASP A 5 14.18 -42.91 -3.15
C ASP A 5 12.94 -42.45 -2.37
N ASN A 6 11.93 -43.32 -2.28
CA ASN A 6 10.69 -43.02 -1.56
C ASN A 6 10.93 -42.94 -0.03
N SER A 7 11.81 -43.79 0.52
CA SER A 7 12.17 -43.77 1.95
C SER A 7 12.96 -42.52 2.34
N LYS A 8 13.88 -42.05 1.49
CA LYS A 8 14.65 -40.80 1.70
C LYS A 8 13.76 -39.56 1.62
N ALA A 9 12.83 -39.52 0.67
CA ALA A 9 11.89 -38.41 0.54
C ALA A 9 10.98 -38.28 1.77
N VAL A 10 10.46 -39.41 2.26
CA VAL A 10 9.63 -39.45 3.48
C VAL A 10 10.41 -39.03 4.72
N LYS A 11 11.68 -39.46 4.85
CA LYS A 11 12.53 -39.08 5.98
C LYS A 11 12.88 -37.59 5.99
N ASN A 12 13.23 -37.02 4.83
CA ASN A 12 13.45 -35.58 4.69
C ASN A 12 12.20 -34.78 5.05
N SER A 13 11.01 -35.25 4.68
CA SER A 13 9.75 -34.59 5.05
C SER A 13 9.48 -34.61 6.56
N ALA A 14 9.81 -35.70 7.25
CA ALA A 14 9.63 -35.81 8.70
C ALA A 14 10.63 -34.92 9.46
N ASP A 15 11.90 -34.90 9.04
CA ASP A 15 12.94 -34.06 9.64
C ASP A 15 12.62 -32.57 9.46
N LEU A 16 12.07 -32.18 8.31
CA LEU A 16 11.59 -30.82 8.05
C LEU A 16 10.39 -30.43 8.92
N ALA A 17 9.47 -31.36 9.20
CA ALA A 17 8.33 -31.11 10.07
C ALA A 17 8.81 -30.81 11.51
N VAL A 18 9.68 -31.66 12.06
CA VAL A 18 10.28 -31.49 13.39
C VAL A 18 11.06 -30.18 13.49
N LEU A 19 11.81 -29.81 12.45
CA LEU A 19 12.51 -28.52 12.41
C LEU A 19 11.54 -27.33 12.46
N ASN A 20 10.41 -27.40 11.75
CA ASN A 20 9.41 -26.33 11.79
C ASN A 20 8.75 -26.21 13.18
N GLU A 21 8.52 -27.32 13.88
CA GLU A 21 8.01 -27.29 15.26
C GLU A 21 8.99 -26.57 16.19
N TYR A 22 10.29 -26.91 16.13
CA TYR A 22 11.30 -26.20 16.92
C TYR A 22 11.45 -24.73 16.54
N LEU A 23 11.32 -24.38 15.25
CA LEU A 23 11.33 -22.99 14.81
C LEU A 23 10.11 -22.23 15.34
N GLN A 24 8.94 -22.87 15.37
CA GLN A 24 7.74 -22.28 15.94
C GLN A 24 7.90 -22.03 17.43
N GLU A 25 8.40 -22.99 18.20
CA GLU A 25 8.67 -22.79 19.64
C GLU A 25 9.74 -21.71 19.88
N LEU A 26 10.81 -21.69 19.08
CA LEU A 26 11.89 -20.71 19.21
C LEU A 26 11.45 -19.29 18.90
N LEU A 27 10.57 -19.14 17.90
CA LEU A 27 10.08 -17.87 17.41
C LEU A 27 8.68 -17.54 17.96
N ASP A 28 8.21 -18.28 18.96
CA ASP A 28 6.94 -17.99 19.58
C ASP A 28 6.96 -16.58 20.19
N GLY A 29 5.86 -15.83 20.03
CA GLY A 29 5.74 -14.45 20.47
C GLY A 29 6.50 -13.39 19.65
N ILE A 30 7.53 -13.73 18.84
CA ILE A 30 8.27 -12.73 18.04
C ILE A 30 7.39 -12.07 16.97
N GLN A 31 6.35 -12.78 16.53
CA GLN A 31 5.35 -12.26 15.60
C GLN A 31 4.67 -10.99 16.17
N GLU A 32 4.36 -10.98 17.46
CA GLU A 32 3.75 -9.82 18.12
C GLU A 32 4.72 -8.65 18.20
N ASP A 33 6.03 -8.90 18.37
CA ASP A 33 7.04 -7.85 18.32
C ASP A 33 7.16 -7.24 16.91
N PHE A 34 7.13 -8.06 15.86
CA PHE A 34 7.10 -7.56 14.49
C PHE A 34 5.85 -6.72 14.22
N TYR A 35 4.70 -7.14 14.73
CA TYR A 35 3.47 -6.38 14.67
C TYR A 35 3.57 -5.05 15.42
N ALA A 36 4.11 -5.04 16.63
CA ALA A 36 4.30 -3.81 17.40
C ALA A 36 5.23 -2.81 16.65
N VAL A 37 6.29 -3.31 15.99
CA VAL A 37 7.17 -2.48 15.17
C VAL A 37 6.44 -1.93 13.94
N ALA A 38 5.67 -2.75 13.23
CA ALA A 38 4.89 -2.30 12.08
C ALA A 38 3.83 -1.24 12.49
N ASP A 39 3.15 -1.46 13.60
CA ASP A 39 2.19 -0.52 14.19
C ASP A 39 2.84 0.81 14.54
N TRP A 40 4.05 0.77 15.11
CA TRP A 40 4.82 1.96 15.45
C TRP A 40 5.29 2.71 14.21
N ALA A 41 5.79 2.01 13.19
CA ALA A 41 6.18 2.59 11.91
C ALA A 41 4.99 3.29 11.23
N TYR A 42 3.81 2.66 11.23
CA TYR A 42 2.58 3.24 10.71
C TYR A 42 2.18 4.53 11.45
N LYS A 43 2.29 4.55 12.78
CA LYS A 43 2.00 5.74 13.59
C LYS A 43 2.92 6.93 13.27
N ILE A 44 4.16 6.66 12.87
CA ILE A 44 5.14 7.70 12.51
C ILE A 44 4.88 8.23 11.11
N ASP A 45 4.82 7.32 10.14
CA ASP A 45 4.58 7.67 8.74
C ASP A 45 3.95 6.48 8.00
N PRO A 46 2.63 6.55 7.72
CA PRO A 46 1.91 5.49 7.02
C PRO A 46 2.50 5.12 5.66
N LEU A 47 3.20 6.04 4.99
CA LEU A 47 3.79 5.76 3.68
C LEU A 47 4.96 4.77 3.76
N ARG A 48 5.57 4.58 4.95
CA ARG A 48 6.59 3.55 5.16
C ARG A 48 6.05 2.14 4.94
N CYS A 49 4.73 1.94 5.03
CA CYS A 49 4.11 0.66 4.69
C CYS A 49 4.39 0.23 3.25
N ILE A 50 4.58 1.16 2.30
CA ILE A 50 4.90 0.84 0.90
C ILE A 50 6.24 0.09 0.81
N SER A 51 7.29 0.61 1.46
CA SER A 51 8.61 -0.03 1.46
C SER A 51 8.64 -1.30 2.32
N MET A 52 7.97 -1.29 3.48
CA MET A 52 7.88 -2.48 4.32
C MET A 52 7.19 -3.63 3.59
N HIS A 53 6.09 -3.34 2.87
CA HIS A 53 5.40 -4.30 2.02
C HIS A 53 6.35 -4.87 0.95
N GLY A 54 7.02 -3.99 0.19
CA GLY A 54 7.84 -4.42 -0.95
C GLY A 54 9.06 -5.25 -0.55
N ILE A 55 9.66 -4.93 0.59
CA ILE A 55 10.78 -5.71 1.14
C ILE A 55 10.29 -7.11 1.59
N THR A 56 9.16 -7.16 2.30
CA THR A 56 8.59 -8.44 2.78
C THR A 56 8.13 -9.31 1.61
N GLU A 57 7.43 -8.75 0.62
CA GLU A 57 6.99 -9.43 -0.59
C GLU A 57 8.17 -10.00 -1.39
N ARG A 58 9.25 -9.23 -1.57
CA ARG A 58 10.46 -9.73 -2.23
C ARG A 58 11.09 -10.89 -1.48
N TYR A 59 11.10 -10.85 -0.15
CA TYR A 59 11.62 -11.96 0.65
C TYR A 59 10.75 -13.22 0.48
N LEU A 60 9.43 -13.07 0.57
CA LEU A 60 8.47 -14.16 0.39
C LEU A 60 8.54 -14.81 -1.00
N SER A 61 8.76 -14.01 -2.05
CA SER A 61 8.89 -14.51 -3.43
C SER A 61 10.26 -15.14 -3.72
N GLY A 62 11.33 -14.70 -3.04
CA GLY A 62 12.68 -15.23 -3.20
C GLY A 62 12.95 -16.54 -2.45
N GLN A 63 12.09 -16.94 -1.51
CA GLN A 63 12.33 -18.11 -0.66
C GLN A 63 11.88 -19.41 -1.36
N LYS A 64 12.78 -20.40 -1.43
CA LYS A 64 12.40 -21.77 -1.82
C LYS A 64 11.54 -22.37 -0.70
N ALA A 65 10.38 -22.91 -1.06
CA ALA A 65 9.28 -23.24 -0.14
C ALA A 65 9.61 -24.22 0.99
N ASP A 66 10.74 -24.93 0.93
CA ASP A 66 10.90 -26.20 1.64
C ASP A 66 11.67 -26.13 2.97
N ALA A 67 12.32 -25.01 3.32
CA ALA A 67 13.19 -24.95 4.51
C ALA A 67 12.70 -24.03 5.65
N ALA A 68 11.66 -23.22 5.44
CA ALA A 68 11.28 -22.15 6.37
C ALA A 68 9.75 -21.93 6.40
N GLY A 69 8.97 -23.01 6.56
CA GLY A 69 7.51 -22.98 6.52
C GLY A 69 6.92 -21.99 7.53
N TYR A 70 7.33 -22.08 8.80
CA TYR A 70 6.84 -21.17 9.84
C TYR A 70 7.23 -19.70 9.59
N VAL A 71 8.49 -19.43 9.27
CA VAL A 71 8.98 -18.06 9.00
C VAL A 71 8.24 -17.43 7.82
N ARG A 72 7.96 -18.22 6.78
CA ARG A 72 7.19 -17.76 5.62
C ARG A 72 5.76 -17.41 5.99
N LEU A 73 5.11 -18.21 6.83
CA LEU A 73 3.76 -17.92 7.33
C LEU A 73 3.74 -16.63 8.15
N MET A 74 4.65 -16.50 9.12
CA MET A 74 4.76 -15.31 9.96
C MET A 74 5.01 -14.03 9.13
N LEU A 75 5.89 -14.10 8.12
CA LEU A 75 6.14 -12.96 7.22
C LEU A 75 4.96 -12.67 6.28
N GLY A 76 4.22 -13.70 5.87
CA GLY A 76 2.97 -13.53 5.11
C GLY A 76 1.91 -12.79 5.92
N ASP A 77 1.72 -13.17 7.18
CA ASP A 77 0.78 -12.48 8.06
C ASP A 77 1.21 -11.03 8.34
N LEU A 78 2.52 -10.79 8.46
CA LEU A 78 3.08 -9.45 8.60
C LEU A 78 2.86 -8.58 7.34
N GLU A 79 3.09 -9.13 6.15
CA GLU A 79 2.79 -8.45 4.88
C GLU A 79 1.31 -8.06 4.82
N SER A 80 0.41 -9.01 5.08
CA SER A 80 -1.04 -8.76 5.06
C SER A 80 -1.45 -7.65 6.03
N ARG A 81 -0.84 -7.59 7.22
CA ARG A 81 -1.07 -6.52 8.20
C ARG A 81 -0.55 -5.16 7.71
N ILE A 82 0.63 -5.12 7.10
CA ILE A 82 1.20 -3.90 6.49
C ILE A 82 0.29 -3.39 5.37
N SER A 83 -0.19 -4.28 4.50
CA SER A 83 -1.16 -4.00 3.44
C SER A 83 -2.47 -3.41 3.98
N MET A 84 -2.98 -3.96 5.09
CA MET A 84 -4.16 -3.42 5.77
C MET A 84 -3.93 -1.99 6.29
N TYR A 85 -2.75 -1.70 6.83
CA TYR A 85 -2.42 -0.35 7.31
C TYR A 85 -2.33 0.67 6.21
N PHE A 86 -1.67 0.33 5.10
CA PHE A 86 -1.63 1.23 3.95
C PHE A 86 -3.02 1.46 3.38
N SER A 87 -3.84 0.40 3.25
CA SER A 87 -5.22 0.51 2.80
C SER A 87 -6.06 1.42 3.69
N ARG A 88 -5.93 1.30 5.01
CA ARG A 88 -6.61 2.19 5.98
C ARG A 88 -6.21 3.65 5.79
N TYR A 89 -4.93 3.92 5.57
CA TYR A 89 -4.45 5.27 5.28
C TYR A 89 -5.07 5.83 3.98
N VAL A 90 -5.12 5.01 2.92
CA VAL A 90 -5.73 5.39 1.64
C VAL A 90 -7.21 5.71 1.82
N ASP A 91 -7.95 4.85 2.52
CA ASP A 91 -9.38 5.04 2.74
C ASP A 91 -9.66 6.30 3.58
N GLU A 92 -8.87 6.58 4.62
CA GLU A 92 -8.98 7.83 5.39
C GLU A 92 -8.69 9.06 4.53
N ALA A 93 -7.63 9.03 3.72
CA ALA A 93 -7.32 10.14 2.81
C ALA A 93 -8.43 10.37 1.76
N CYS A 94 -9.04 9.29 1.24
CA CYS A 94 -10.23 9.38 0.39
C CYS A 94 -11.40 10.05 1.11
N HIS A 95 -11.69 9.66 2.36
CA HIS A 95 -12.73 10.29 3.16
C HIS A 95 -12.47 11.78 3.43
N GLN A 96 -11.21 12.19 3.61
CA GLN A 96 -10.87 13.60 3.75
C GLN A 96 -11.12 14.39 2.45
N ILE A 97 -10.95 13.78 1.28
CA ILE A 97 -11.30 14.38 -0.01
C ILE A 97 -12.82 14.55 -0.12
N GLU A 98 -13.60 13.52 0.17
CA GLU A 98 -15.07 13.57 0.15
C GLU A 98 -15.64 14.66 1.07
N ARG A 99 -15.05 14.84 2.26
CA ARG A 99 -15.51 15.84 3.23
C ARG A 99 -15.31 17.29 2.78
N ASN A 100 -14.45 17.56 1.79
CA ASN A 100 -14.23 18.91 1.27
C ASN A 100 -15.46 19.47 0.55
N GLU A 101 -16.46 18.63 0.22
CA GLU A 101 -17.79 19.05 -0.27
C GLU A 101 -18.43 20.16 0.60
N LYS A 102 -18.10 20.23 1.90
CA LYS A 102 -18.80 21.10 2.87
C LYS A 102 -18.28 22.54 2.94
N ASN A 103 -17.17 22.88 2.28
CA ASN A 103 -16.56 24.22 2.34
C ASN A 103 -16.99 25.10 1.16
N LEU A 104 -18.29 25.45 1.15
CA LEU A 104 -19.08 26.11 0.09
C LEU A 104 -18.63 27.52 -0.39
N ARG A 105 -17.45 28.02 0.02
CA ARG A 105 -16.97 29.36 -0.34
C ARG A 105 -15.71 29.36 -1.20
N GLN A 106 -15.12 28.20 -1.48
CA GLN A 106 -13.93 28.12 -2.33
C GLN A 106 -14.33 28.16 -3.80
N MET A 107 -14.30 29.36 -4.37
CA MET A 107 -14.12 29.53 -5.82
C MET A 107 -12.64 29.27 -6.13
N GLY A 108 -12.36 28.40 -7.10
CA GLY A 108 -11.01 28.12 -7.61
C GLY A 108 -10.53 26.68 -7.41
N VAL A 109 -9.21 26.47 -7.42
CA VAL A 109 -8.61 25.13 -7.32
C VAL A 109 -8.81 24.52 -5.94
N LEU A 110 -9.37 23.31 -5.88
CA LEU A 110 -9.63 22.59 -4.65
C LEU A 110 -8.32 22.16 -3.97
N PRO A 111 -8.19 22.28 -2.64
CA PRO A 111 -6.91 22.05 -1.95
C PRO A 111 -6.33 20.65 -2.12
N TYR A 112 -7.16 19.64 -2.36
CA TYR A 112 -6.68 18.27 -2.55
C TYR A 112 -5.98 18.06 -3.90
N ILE A 113 -6.23 18.91 -4.91
CA ILE A 113 -5.60 18.82 -6.23
C ILE A 113 -4.07 18.99 -6.14
N PRO A 114 -3.52 20.11 -5.64
CA PRO A 114 -2.07 20.26 -5.52
C PRO A 114 -1.46 19.34 -4.43
N ARG A 115 -2.24 18.97 -3.40
CA ARG A 115 -1.78 18.04 -2.36
C ARG A 115 -1.56 16.62 -2.89
N PHE A 116 -2.34 16.21 -3.88
CA PHE A 116 -2.18 14.89 -4.50
C PHE A 116 -0.81 14.73 -5.15
N ALA A 117 -0.34 15.73 -5.91
CA ALA A 117 0.99 15.66 -6.53
C ALA A 117 2.10 15.53 -5.48
N ALA A 118 2.04 16.29 -4.38
CA ALA A 118 3.00 16.17 -3.29
C ALA A 118 2.94 14.78 -2.62
N LEU A 119 1.73 14.22 -2.45
CA LEU A 119 1.55 12.87 -1.92
C LEU A 119 2.13 11.81 -2.88
N ALA A 120 1.81 11.89 -4.17
CA ALA A 120 2.29 10.98 -5.19
C ALA A 120 3.83 11.00 -5.25
N THR A 121 4.46 12.17 -5.28
CA THR A 121 5.93 12.29 -5.20
C THR A 121 6.50 11.58 -3.98
N ARG A 122 5.88 11.70 -2.79
CA ARG A 122 6.32 10.98 -1.60
C ARG A 122 6.12 9.48 -1.73
N MET A 123 4.99 9.03 -2.29
CA MET A 123 4.71 7.61 -2.49
C MET A 123 5.72 6.96 -3.43
N GLU A 124 6.06 7.63 -4.55
CA GLU A 124 7.08 7.16 -5.50
C GLU A 124 8.46 6.95 -4.86
N GLN A 125 8.85 7.80 -3.90
CA GLN A 125 10.11 7.64 -3.16
C GLN A 125 10.19 6.32 -2.36
N TYR A 126 9.05 5.75 -1.98
CA TYR A 126 8.97 4.52 -1.20
C TYR A 126 8.80 3.25 -2.04
N ILE A 127 8.44 3.37 -3.33
CA ILE A 127 8.27 2.23 -4.23
C ILE A 127 9.61 1.54 -4.48
N GLN A 128 10.67 2.28 -4.82
CA GLN A 128 12.03 1.75 -5.12
C GLN A 128 12.04 0.45 -5.97
N GLY A 129 11.10 0.32 -6.91
CA GLY A 129 10.93 -0.86 -7.78
C GLY A 129 10.15 -2.04 -7.18
N GLN A 130 9.45 -1.85 -6.06
CA GLN A 130 8.64 -2.85 -5.35
C GLN A 130 7.27 -2.25 -5.01
N SER A 131 6.26 -3.08 -4.74
CA SER A 131 4.90 -2.60 -4.35
C SER A 131 4.22 -1.67 -5.36
N ARG A 132 4.61 -1.69 -6.66
CA ARG A 132 4.01 -0.82 -7.69
C ARG A 132 2.50 -1.04 -7.78
N ASP A 133 2.06 -2.30 -7.82
CA ASP A 133 0.62 -2.65 -7.88
C ASP A 133 -0.17 -2.13 -6.68
N LEU A 134 0.43 -2.14 -5.48
CA LEU A 134 -0.20 -1.62 -4.26
C LEU A 134 -0.41 -0.10 -4.35
N VAL A 135 0.57 0.62 -4.89
CA VAL A 135 0.52 2.07 -5.06
C VAL A 135 -0.41 2.47 -6.22
N ASP A 136 -0.40 1.75 -7.34
CA ASP A 136 -1.27 2.00 -8.48
C ASP A 136 -2.76 1.84 -8.12
N GLN A 137 -3.07 0.85 -7.26
CA GLN A 137 -4.40 0.69 -6.69
C GLN A 137 -4.80 1.89 -5.82
N ALA A 138 -3.88 2.41 -5.00
CA ALA A 138 -4.12 3.61 -4.21
C ALA A 138 -4.34 4.85 -5.09
N TYR A 139 -3.53 5.05 -6.13
CA TYR A 139 -3.73 6.14 -7.09
C TYR A 139 -5.08 6.05 -7.79
N THR A 140 -5.49 4.86 -8.20
CA THR A 140 -6.81 4.64 -8.81
C THR A 140 -7.93 5.09 -7.87
N LYS A 141 -7.86 4.72 -6.59
CA LYS A 141 -8.83 5.17 -5.57
C LYS A 141 -8.80 6.69 -5.39
N PHE A 142 -7.62 7.29 -5.22
CA PHE A 142 -7.48 8.73 -5.03
C PHE A 142 -8.01 9.54 -6.21
N VAL A 143 -7.56 9.22 -7.42
CA VAL A 143 -7.96 9.93 -8.63
C VAL A 143 -9.46 9.79 -8.87
N SER A 144 -10.01 8.58 -8.69
CA SER A 144 -11.45 8.35 -8.80
C SER A 144 -12.23 9.25 -7.84
N ILE A 145 -11.87 9.27 -6.55
CA ILE A 145 -12.64 10.05 -5.58
C ILE A 145 -12.45 11.56 -5.74
N MET A 146 -11.26 12.01 -6.12
CA MET A 146 -10.96 13.42 -6.40
C MET A 146 -11.87 13.98 -7.49
N PHE A 147 -12.04 13.25 -8.60
CA PHE A 147 -12.84 13.74 -9.73
C PHE A 147 -14.34 13.56 -9.50
N VAL A 148 -14.78 12.48 -8.85
CA VAL A 148 -16.18 12.36 -8.41
C VAL A 148 -16.56 13.51 -7.47
N THR A 149 -15.68 13.87 -6.53
CA THR A 149 -15.92 14.99 -5.61
C THR A 149 -15.90 16.34 -6.33
N LEU A 150 -14.96 16.53 -7.26
CA LEU A 150 -14.85 17.75 -8.05
C LEU A 150 -16.14 18.02 -8.86
N GLU A 151 -16.64 17.00 -9.55
CA GLU A 151 -17.87 17.07 -10.35
C GLU A 151 -19.09 17.41 -9.48
N LYS A 152 -19.21 16.80 -8.29
CA LYS A 152 -20.28 17.15 -7.35
C LYS A 152 -20.21 18.60 -6.87
N VAL A 153 -19.00 19.11 -6.61
CA VAL A 153 -18.81 20.51 -6.19
C VAL A 153 -19.14 21.48 -7.33
N ALA A 154 -18.77 21.14 -8.56
CA ALA A 154 -19.09 21.96 -9.74
C ALA A 154 -20.61 22.12 -9.96
N GLN A 155 -21.40 21.10 -9.62
CA GLN A 155 -22.86 21.14 -9.70
C GLN A 155 -23.54 22.11 -8.71
N ILE A 156 -22.82 22.61 -7.70
CA ILE A 156 -23.36 23.55 -6.71
C ILE A 156 -23.65 24.92 -7.33
N ASP A 157 -22.81 25.39 -8.26
CA ASP A 157 -23.04 26.60 -9.05
C ASP A 157 -22.87 26.31 -10.56
N PRO A 158 -23.96 25.90 -11.25
CA PRO A 158 -23.91 25.55 -12.66
C PRO A 158 -23.44 26.68 -13.59
N LYS A 159 -23.50 27.95 -13.15
CA LYS A 159 -23.09 29.09 -13.98
C LYS A 159 -21.56 29.22 -14.11
N SER A 160 -20.83 28.75 -13.09
CA SER A 160 -19.37 28.82 -13.04
C SER A 160 -18.70 27.44 -13.16
N SER A 161 -19.50 26.36 -13.25
CA SER A 161 -19.08 24.96 -13.35
C SER A 161 -17.95 24.74 -14.37
N ASP A 162 -18.10 25.18 -15.61
CA ASP A 162 -17.10 24.94 -16.67
C ASP A 162 -15.75 25.58 -16.35
N VAL A 163 -15.77 26.83 -15.87
CA VAL A 163 -14.53 27.56 -15.51
C VAL A 163 -13.86 26.89 -14.31
N PHE A 164 -14.64 26.54 -13.29
CA PHE A 164 -14.15 25.87 -12.10
C PHE A 164 -13.52 24.50 -12.41
N LEU A 165 -14.19 23.69 -13.23
CA LEU A 165 -13.67 22.40 -13.68
C LEU A 165 -12.38 22.58 -14.48
N LEU A 166 -12.36 23.50 -15.44
CA LEU A 166 -11.18 23.77 -16.27
C LEU A 166 -9.96 24.18 -15.43
N GLU A 167 -10.13 25.06 -14.45
CA GLU A 167 -9.06 25.48 -13.54
C GLU A 167 -8.50 24.31 -12.73
N ASN A 168 -9.38 23.45 -12.20
CA ASN A 168 -8.97 22.28 -11.43
C ASN A 168 -8.29 21.21 -12.29
N TYR A 169 -8.80 20.94 -13.49
CA TYR A 169 -8.17 20.03 -14.44
C TYR A 169 -6.79 20.52 -14.87
N ALA A 170 -6.66 21.81 -15.19
CA ALA A 170 -5.37 22.41 -15.54
C ALA A 170 -4.38 22.34 -14.37
N ALA A 171 -4.82 22.64 -13.15
CA ALA A 171 -3.97 22.55 -11.96
C ALA A 171 -3.51 21.11 -11.68
N PHE A 172 -4.39 20.12 -11.84
CA PHE A 172 -4.06 18.71 -11.70
C PHE A 172 -3.02 18.28 -12.74
N GLN A 173 -3.26 18.58 -14.01
CA GLN A 173 -2.34 18.26 -15.10
C GLN A 173 -0.96 18.89 -14.89
N ASN A 174 -0.91 20.18 -14.57
CA ASN A 174 0.35 20.89 -14.35
C ASN A 174 1.14 20.32 -13.16
N SER A 175 0.45 19.94 -12.08
CA SER A 175 1.09 19.42 -10.87
C SER A 175 1.68 18.02 -11.08
N LEU A 176 1.11 17.22 -11.98
CA LEU A 176 1.57 15.86 -12.28
C LEU A 176 2.51 15.76 -13.47
N TYR A 177 2.59 16.79 -14.31
CA TYR A 177 3.46 16.81 -15.49
C TYR A 177 4.92 16.51 -15.12
N ASP A 178 5.43 17.20 -14.10
CA ASP A 178 6.82 17.01 -13.65
C ASP A 178 7.04 15.61 -13.06
N LEU A 179 6.06 15.08 -12.32
CA LEU A 179 6.13 13.73 -11.74
C LEU A 179 6.13 12.66 -12.82
N ALA A 180 5.25 12.78 -13.82
CA ALA A 180 5.16 11.84 -14.93
C ALA A 180 6.43 11.76 -15.79
N ASN A 181 7.26 12.81 -15.77
CA ASN A 181 8.53 12.85 -16.51
C ASN A 181 9.70 12.19 -15.77
N VAL A 182 9.56 11.85 -14.49
CA VAL A 182 10.65 11.31 -13.66
C VAL A 182 10.40 9.91 -13.09
N VAL A 183 9.19 9.37 -13.28
CA VAL A 183 8.73 8.03 -12.83
C VAL A 183 8.69 7.06 -14.00
#